data_AF-A0A835RKT8-F1
#
_entry.id   AF-A0A835RKT8-F1
#
_cell.length_a   1.000
_cell.length_b   1.000
_cell.length_c   1.000
_cell.angle_alpha   90.00
_cell.angle_beta   90.00
_cell.angle_gamma   90.00
#
_symmetry.space_group_name_H-M   'P 1'
#
loop_
_entity.id
_entity.type
_entity.pdbx_description
1 polymer ?
#
loop_
_entity_poly.entity_id
_entity_poly.type
_entity_poly.pdbx_seq_one_letter_code
_entity_poly.pdbx_strand_id
1 'polypeptide(L)'
;MINASAWRQALLGGAGAIVFGAVKPVYCYALGGLIMVYFIKDHDEMKDKTRTYALIFVGLSVVSLVVNILQHYNLGVMGENLTRRVRERMLSKILTFEVGWFDEEENSTGAICSRIANNATVV
;
A
#
# COMPACT_ATOMS: atom_id res chain seq x y z
N MET A 1 11.42 -12.84 -18.91
CA MET A 1 10.06 -12.28 -18.77
C MET A 1 9.67 -12.30 -17.29
N ILE A 2 10.03 -11.27 -16.53
CA ILE A 2 10.09 -11.28 -15.05
C ILE A 2 8.90 -10.55 -14.40
N ASN A 3 8.02 -9.92 -15.19
CA ASN A 3 7.20 -8.79 -14.71
C ASN A 3 5.68 -9.02 -14.68
N ALA A 4 5.18 -10.12 -15.26
CA ALA A 4 3.75 -10.26 -15.53
C ALA A 4 2.85 -10.38 -14.28
N SER A 5 3.32 -11.03 -13.20
CA SER A 5 2.50 -11.18 -11.97
C SER A 5 2.53 -9.93 -11.08
N ALA A 6 3.68 -9.26 -10.99
CA ALA A 6 3.85 -8.04 -10.21
C ALA A 6 3.10 -6.86 -10.83
N TRP A 7 3.03 -6.78 -12.17
CA TRP A 7 2.28 -5.72 -12.85
C TRP A 7 0.78 -5.81 -12.63
N ARG A 8 0.20 -7.01 -12.54
CA ARG A 8 -1.23 -7.15 -12.19
C ARG A 8 -1.53 -6.67 -10.77
N GLN A 9 -0.66 -7.02 -9.81
CA GLN A 9 -0.80 -6.56 -8.41
C GLN A 9 -0.53 -5.05 -8.28
N ALA A 10 0.44 -4.51 -9.02
CA ALA A 10 0.72 -3.08 -9.07
C ALA A 10 -0.41 -2.28 -9.75
N LEU A 11 -1.04 -2.81 -10.80
CA LEU A 11 -2.21 -2.20 -11.44
C LEU A 11 -3.44 -2.22 -10.53
N LEU A 12 -3.70 -3.34 -9.83
CA LEU A 12 -4.76 -3.43 -8.81
C LEU A 12 -4.52 -2.46 -7.65
N GLY A 13 -3.28 -2.37 -7.16
CA GLY A 13 -2.89 -1.41 -6.13
C GLY A 13 -2.98 0.04 -6.61
N GLY A 14 -2.57 0.33 -7.85
CA GLY A 14 -2.67 1.64 -8.47
C GLY A 14 -4.11 2.11 -8.66
N ALA A 15 -5.00 1.22 -9.12
CA ALA A 15 -6.43 1.48 -9.20
C ALA A 15 -7.02 1.76 -7.80
N GLY A 16 -6.64 0.98 -6.79
CA GLY A 16 -7.04 1.22 -5.40
C GLY A 16 -6.55 2.57 -4.85
N ALA A 17 -5.31 2.96 -5.18
CA ALA A 17 -4.74 4.24 -4.76
C ALA A 17 -5.43 5.45 -5.41
N ILE A 18 -5.87 5.34 -6.67
CA ILE A 18 -6.64 6.39 -7.35
C ILE A 18 -8.00 6.57 -6.67
N VAL A 19 -8.69 5.46 -6.36
CA VAL A 19 -9.98 5.50 -5.65
C VAL A 19 -9.80 6.10 -4.25
N PHE A 20 -8.76 5.71 -3.51
CA PHE A 20 -8.47 6.27 -2.20
C PHE A 20 -8.10 7.77 -2.26
N GLY A 21 -7.36 8.19 -3.29
CA GLY A 21 -7.02 9.59 -3.54
C GLY A 21 -8.26 10.44 -3.82
N ALA A 22 -9.25 9.90 -4.54
CA ALA A 22 -10.52 10.57 -4.85
C ALA A 22 -11.46 10.69 -3.64
N VAL A 23 -11.34 9.83 -2.63
CA VAL A 23 -12.15 9.92 -1.40
C VAL A 23 -11.90 11.25 -0.66
N LYS A 24 -10.66 11.75 -0.62
CA LYS A 24 -10.31 13.00 0.08
C LYS A 24 -11.03 14.25 -0.44
N PRO A 25 -11.03 14.58 -1.75
CA PRO A 25 -11.78 15.71 -2.28
C PRO A 25 -13.29 15.52 -2.15
N VAL A 26 -13.81 14.31 -2.31
CA VAL A 26 -15.25 14.02 -2.10
C VAL A 26 -15.66 14.27 -0.66
N TYR A 27 -14.83 13.86 0.31
CA TYR A 27 -15.03 14.12 1.73
C TYR A 27 -15.03 15.63 2.03
N CYS A 28 -14.08 16.38 1.46
CA CYS A 28 -14.03 17.84 1.59
C CYS A 28 -15.30 18.51 1.04
N TYR A 29 -15.75 18.08 -0.15
CA TYR A 29 -16.97 18.60 -0.77
C TYR A 29 -18.22 18.29 0.08
N ALA A 30 -18.35 17.07 0.59
CA ALA A 30 -19.44 16.68 1.48
C ALA A 30 -19.46 17.49 2.78
N LEU A 31 -18.29 17.77 3.37
CA LEU A 31 -18.16 18.64 4.55
C LEU A 31 -18.58 20.07 4.24
N GLY A 32 -18.16 20.63 3.11
CA GLY A 32 -18.58 21.96 2.68
C GLY A 32 -20.10 22.06 2.51
N GLY A 33 -20.72 21.05 1.89
CA GLY A 33 -22.18 20.96 1.75
C GLY A 33 -22.91 20.86 3.10
N LEU A 34 -22.38 20.07 4.04
CA LEU A 34 -22.93 19.97 5.39
C LEU A 34 -22.91 21.31 6.12
N ILE A 35 -21.80 22.06 6.04
CA ILE A 35 -21.69 23.40 6.66
C ILE A 35 -22.74 24.35 6.08
N MET A 36 -23.00 24.31 4.77
CA MET A 36 -24.03 25.13 4.12
C MET A 36 -25.45 24.80 4.60
N VAL A 37 -25.76 23.51 4.82
CA VAL A 37 -27.06 23.07 5.36
C VAL A 37 -27.32 23.63 6.75
N TYR A 38 -26.28 23.79 7.58
CA TYR A 38 -26.42 24.39 8.91
C TYR A 38 -26.81 25.88 8.90
N PHE A 39 -26.69 26.57 7.77
CA PHE A 39 -27.14 27.96 7.63
C PHE A 39 -28.61 28.09 7.20
N ILE A 40 -29.32 26.98 6.95
CA ILE A 40 -30.75 26.98 6.61
C ILE A 40 -31.55 27.34 7.87
N LYS A 41 -32.45 28.34 7.75
CA LYS A 41 -33.29 28.80 8.88
C LYS A 41 -34.37 27.80 9.29
N ASP A 42 -34.79 26.94 8.37
CA ASP A 42 -35.85 25.95 8.59
C ASP A 42 -35.31 24.68 9.25
N HIS A 43 -35.83 24.34 10.43
CA HIS A 43 -35.29 23.29 11.29
C HIS A 43 -35.60 21.88 10.78
N ASP A 44 -36.74 21.69 10.11
CA ASP A 44 -37.12 20.37 9.60
C ASP A 44 -36.36 20.02 8.31
N GLU A 45 -36.15 20.99 7.42
CA GLU A 45 -35.36 20.79 6.20
C GLU A 45 -33.87 20.57 6.54
N MET A 46 -33.33 21.26 7.56
CA MET A 46 -31.98 21.03 8.05
C MET A 46 -31.78 19.58 8.51
N LYS A 47 -32.70 19.03 9.31
CA LYS A 47 -32.60 17.65 9.82
C LYS A 47 -32.59 16.61 8.70
N ASP A 48 -33.44 16.78 7.68
CA ASP A 48 -33.55 15.83 6.59
C ASP A 48 -32.29 15.83 5.69
N LYS A 49 -31.79 17.03 5.38
CA LYS A 49 -30.54 17.20 4.64
C LYS A 49 -29.34 16.66 5.43
N THR A 50 -29.22 16.99 6.72
CA THR A 50 -28.14 16.47 7.57
C THR A 50 -28.16 14.95 7.66
N ARG A 51 -29.34 14.32 7.76
CA ARG A 51 -29.46 12.85 7.75
C ARG A 51 -28.96 12.26 6.43
N THR A 52 -29.26 12.90 5.31
CA THR A 52 -28.77 12.47 3.98
C THR A 52 -27.24 12.57 3.89
N TYR A 53 -26.65 13.69 4.31
CA TYR A 53 -25.20 13.86 4.34
C TYR A 53 -24.51 12.87 5.29
N ALA A 54 -25.10 12.59 6.46
CA ALA A 54 -24.58 11.60 7.40
C ALA A 54 -24.51 10.19 6.79
N LEU A 55 -25.54 9.77 6.03
CA LEU A 55 -25.52 8.50 5.31
C LEU A 55 -24.41 8.44 4.25
N ILE A 56 -24.16 9.55 3.53
CA ILE A 56 -23.06 9.66 2.56
C ILE A 56 -21.70 9.51 3.25
N PHE A 57 -21.50 10.14 4.41
CA PHE A 57 -20.27 9.99 5.21
C PHE A 57 -20.05 8.55 5.65
N VAL A 58 -21.08 7.88 6.15
CA VAL A 58 -21.00 6.46 6.54
C VAL A 58 -20.60 5.59 5.34
N GLY A 59 -21.23 5.80 4.18
CA GLY A 59 -20.88 5.10 2.94
C GLY A 59 -19.42 5.30 2.54
N LEU A 60 -18.93 6.55 2.56
CA LEU A 60 -17.53 6.88 2.27
C LEU A 60 -16.56 6.22 3.27
N SER A 61 -16.90 6.19 4.56
CA SER A 61 -16.08 5.54 5.59
C SER A 61 -15.94 4.04 5.34
N VAL A 62 -17.03 3.35 5.00
CA VAL A 62 -17.00 1.91 4.69
C VAL A 62 -16.14 1.63 3.46
N VAL A 63 -16.31 2.39 2.38
CA VAL A 63 -15.50 2.25 1.16
C VAL A 63 -14.01 2.49 1.45
N SER A 64 -13.69 3.55 2.19
CA SER A 64 -12.32 3.89 2.58
C SER A 64 -11.65 2.79 3.40
N LEU A 65 -12.39 2.15 4.30
CA LEU A 65 -11.91 1.04 5.12
C LEU A 65 -11.59 -0.19 4.26
N VAL A 66 -12.50 -0.57 3.35
CA VAL A 66 -12.29 -1.71 2.44
C VAL A 66 -11.07 -1.47 1.55
N VAL A 67 -10.95 -0.28 0.96
CA VAL A 67 -9.81 0.07 0.09
C VAL A 67 -8.49 0.05 0.87
N ASN A 68 -8.45 0.57 2.10
CA ASN A 68 -7.26 0.50 2.95
C ASN A 68 -6.83 -0.93 3.24
N ILE A 69 -7.76 -1.79 3.68
CA ILE A 69 -7.44 -3.19 3.97
C ILE A 69 -6.90 -3.87 2.71
N LEU A 70 -7.55 -3.67 1.57
CA LEU A 70 -7.12 -4.26 0.30
C LEU A 70 -5.73 -3.75 -0.11
N GLN A 71 -5.47 -2.45 0.04
CA GLN A 71 -4.17 -1.85 -0.29
C GLN A 71 -3.05 -2.37 0.62
N HIS A 72 -3.27 -2.39 1.94
CA HIS A 72 -2.30 -2.92 2.90
C HIS A 72 -2.03 -4.42 2.71
N TYR A 73 -3.08 -5.19 2.43
CA TYR A 73 -2.93 -6.62 2.13
C TYR A 73 -2.13 -6.86 0.85
N ASN A 74 -2.47 -6.16 -0.24
CA ASN A 74 -1.74 -6.27 -1.50
C ASN A 74 -0.27 -5.84 -1.36
N LEU A 75 0.01 -4.77 -0.61
CA LEU A 75 1.39 -4.34 -0.33
C LEU A 75 2.16 -5.36 0.51
N GLY A 76 1.53 -5.97 1.51
CA GLY A 76 2.14 -7.03 2.31
C GLY A 76 2.52 -8.25 1.46
N VAL A 77 1.56 -8.76 0.68
CA VAL A 77 1.78 -9.91 -0.22
C VAL A 77 2.79 -9.60 -1.32
N MET A 78 2.75 -8.38 -1.88
CA MET A 78 3.73 -7.94 -2.87
C MET A 78 5.13 -7.80 -2.25
N GLY A 79 5.22 -7.25 -1.04
CA GLY A 79 6.47 -7.11 -0.28
C GLY A 79 7.12 -8.46 0.01
N GLU A 80 6.34 -9.42 0.51
CA GLU A 80 6.85 -10.78 0.79
C GLU A 80 7.36 -11.46 -0.48
N ASN A 81 6.60 -11.38 -1.59
CA ASN A 81 7.01 -11.94 -2.87
C ASN A 81 8.26 -11.27 -3.45
N LEU A 82 8.39 -9.95 -3.29
CA LEU A 82 9.57 -9.23 -3.74
C LEU A 82 10.81 -9.64 -2.94
N THR A 83 10.71 -9.65 -1.61
CA THR A 83 11.80 -10.08 -0.71
C THR A 83 12.24 -11.51 -1.00
N ARG A 84 11.31 -12.45 -1.21
CA ARG A 84 11.63 -13.83 -1.58
C ARG A 84 12.42 -13.90 -2.89
N ARG A 85 11.99 -13.19 -3.92
CA ARG A 85 12.68 -13.18 -5.24
C ARG A 85 14.06 -12.55 -5.16
N VAL A 86 14.22 -11.46 -4.39
CA VAL A 86 15.53 -10.84 -4.16
C VAL A 86 16.47 -11.84 -3.48
N ARG A 87 15.98 -12.56 -2.45
CA ARG A 87 16.74 -13.61 -1.75
C ARG A 87 17.20 -14.73 -2.68
N GLU A 88 16.30 -15.27 -3.50
CA GLU A 88 16.63 -16.34 -4.45
C GLU A 88 17.69 -15.89 -5.48
N ARG A 89 17.60 -14.66 -5.99
CA ARG A 89 18.56 -14.12 -6.96
C ARG A 89 19.92 -13.81 -6.35
N MET A 90 19.95 -13.20 -5.16
CA MET A 90 21.22 -12.91 -4.47
C MET A 90 21.95 -14.21 -4.16
N LEU A 91 21.27 -15.21 -3.60
CA LEU A 91 21.88 -16.51 -3.31
C LEU A 91 22.36 -17.22 -4.59
N SER A 92 21.55 -17.25 -5.64
CA SER A 92 21.95 -17.86 -6.92
C SER A 92 23.18 -17.19 -7.52
N LYS A 93 23.34 -15.87 -7.38
CA LYS A 93 24.50 -15.14 -7.88
C LYS A 93 25.75 -15.38 -7.02
N ILE A 94 25.59 -15.43 -5.70
CA ILE A 94 26.70 -15.68 -4.79
C ILE A 94 27.28 -17.07 -5.02
N LEU A 95 26.44 -18.08 -5.23
CA LEU A 95 26.89 -19.45 -5.53
C LEU A 95 27.64 -19.61 -6.86
N THR A 96 27.62 -18.61 -7.74
CA THR A 96 28.40 -18.59 -8.99
C THR A 96 29.76 -17.91 -8.89
N PHE A 97 30.11 -17.32 -7.74
CA PHE A 97 31.45 -16.74 -7.56
C PHE A 97 32.53 -17.82 -7.45
N GLU A 98 33.75 -17.46 -7.84
CA GLU A 98 34.92 -18.32 -7.74
C GLU A 98 35.31 -18.58 -6.27
N VAL A 99 35.94 -19.73 -6.01
CA VAL A 99 36.30 -20.14 -4.64
C VAL A 99 37.27 -19.15 -3.98
N GLY A 100 38.19 -18.55 -4.77
CA GLY A 100 39.13 -17.54 -4.27
C GLY A 100 38.47 -16.25 -3.79
N TRP A 101 37.27 -15.93 -4.28
CA TRP A 101 36.52 -14.75 -3.83
C TRP A 101 35.97 -14.94 -2.40
N PHE A 102 35.71 -16.18 -1.99
CA PHE A 102 35.25 -16.51 -0.63
C PHE A 102 36.40 -16.63 0.39
N ASP A 103 37.65 -16.64 -0.07
CA ASP A 103 38.85 -16.77 0.76
C ASP A 103 39.28 -15.41 1.36
N GLU A 104 38.71 -14.31 0.85
CA GLU A 104 38.96 -12.96 1.34
C GLU A 104 38.20 -12.73 2.66
N GLU A 105 38.87 -12.20 3.69
CA GLU A 105 38.31 -12.06 5.05
C GLU A 105 36.97 -11.26 5.06
N GLU A 106 36.80 -10.30 4.14
CA GLU A 106 35.57 -9.52 3.98
C GLU A 106 34.40 -10.31 3.35
N ASN A 107 34.70 -11.36 2.58
CA ASN A 107 33.74 -12.19 1.82
C ASN A 107 33.57 -13.59 2.43
N SER A 108 33.98 -13.76 3.69
CA SER A 108 33.68 -14.97 4.44
C SER A 108 32.17 -15.26 4.44
N THR A 109 31.81 -16.54 4.40
CA THR A 109 30.42 -17.02 4.36
C THR A 109 29.54 -16.40 5.46
N GLY A 110 30.09 -16.16 6.64
CA GLY A 110 29.40 -15.48 7.75
C GLY A 110 29.15 -13.99 7.50
N ALA A 111 30.13 -13.27 6.94
CA ALA A 111 30.02 -11.86 6.60
C ALA A 111 29.01 -11.64 5.45
N ILE A 112 29.01 -12.53 4.46
CA ILE A 112 28.04 -12.51 3.36
C ILE A 112 26.64 -12.81 3.87
N CYS A 113 26.45 -13.84 4.69
CA CYS A 113 25.13 -14.17 5.25
C CYS A 113 24.57 -13.01 6.09
N SER A 114 25.43 -12.38 6.89
CA SER A 114 25.10 -11.17 7.67
C SER A 114 24.75 -9.97 6.77
N ARG A 115 25.49 -9.74 5.69
CA ARG A 115 25.19 -8.70 4.70
C ARG A 115 23.88 -8.96 3.95
N ILE A 116 23.60 -10.20 3.54
CA ILE A 116 22.32 -10.56 2.91
C ILE A 116 21.17 -10.34 3.89
N ALA A 117 21.33 -10.75 5.15
CA ALA A 117 20.31 -10.58 6.17
C ALA A 117 20.07 -9.09 6.49
N ASN A 118 21.13 -8.29 6.67
CA ASN A 118 21.03 -6.87 6.97
C ASN A 118 20.52 -6.05 5.78
N ASN A 119 21.02 -6.27 4.56
CA ASN A 119 20.51 -5.56 3.38
C ASN A 119 19.08 -5.98 3.01
N ALA A 120 18.58 -7.10 3.53
CA ALA A 120 17.20 -7.54 3.33
C ALA A 120 16.22 -6.98 4.37
N THR A 121 16.70 -6.52 5.54
CA THR A 121 15.85 -5.93 6.58
C THR A 121 15.70 -4.42 6.46
N VAL A 122 16.60 -3.74 5.73
CA VAL A 122 16.43 -2.30 5.41
C VAL A 122 15.44 -2.17 4.24
N VAL A 123 14.15 -2.28 4.55
CA VAL A 123 13.00 -1.88 3.73
C VAL A 123 12.11 -0.96 4.55
#